data_AF-A0A954RDN6-F1
#
_entry.id   AF-A0A954RDN6-F1
#
_cell.length_a   1.000
_cell.length_b   1.000
_cell.length_c   1.000
_cell.angle_alpha   90.00
_cell.angle_beta   90.00
_cell.angle_gamma   90.00
#
_symmetry.space_group_name_H-M   'P 1'
#
loop_
_entity.id
_entity.type
_entity.pdbx_description
1 polymer ?
#
loop_
_entity_poly.entity_id
_entity_poly.type
_entity_poly.pdbx_seq_one_letter_code
_entity_poly.pdbx_strand_id
1 'polypeptide(L)'
;WPSYPERTPSTLDYTTVHDNGHWHQPRWPEVWFPDAFAGSMAQLLVALEENSPPEMSGEDNLRTMALVDACYLSARDHRAVSLDEAVHTKPL
;
A
#
# COMPACT_ATOMS: atom_id res chain seq x y z
N TRP A 1 13.52 7.16 -3.89
CA TRP A 1 14.25 5.93 -3.53
C TRP A 1 15.57 5.69 -4.28
N PRO A 2 15.89 6.29 -5.45
CA PRO A 2 17.16 5.93 -6.13
C PRO A 2 18.41 6.53 -5.47
N SER A 3 18.26 7.62 -4.70
CA SER A 3 19.38 8.33 -4.06
C SER A 3 19.46 8.14 -2.54
N TYR A 4 18.68 7.23 -1.95
CA TYR A 4 18.78 6.96 -0.51
C TYR A 4 20.23 6.55 -0.15
N PRO A 5 20.85 7.12 0.91
CA PRO A 5 20.24 7.84 2.04
C PRO A 5 20.09 9.37 1.88
N GLU A 6 20.41 9.95 0.73
CA GLU A 6 20.25 11.39 0.52
C GLU A 6 18.78 11.79 0.59
N ARG A 7 18.51 12.93 1.24
CA ARG A 7 17.16 13.48 1.41
C ARG A 7 16.66 14.08 0.09
N THR A 8 16.15 13.22 -0.78
CA THR A 8 15.64 13.59 -2.11
C THR A 8 14.13 13.39 -2.21
N PRO A 9 13.32 14.47 -2.29
CA PRO A 9 11.87 14.36 -2.43
C PRO A 9 11.43 13.74 -3.76
N SER A 10 10.29 13.06 -3.72
CA SER A 10 9.62 12.58 -4.94
C SER A 10 8.96 13.75 -5.68
N THR A 11 8.84 13.62 -7.00
CA THR A 11 8.13 14.57 -7.84
C THR A 11 7.07 13.84 -8.65
N LEU A 12 5.98 14.53 -8.97
CA LEU A 12 4.94 14.05 -9.86
C LEU A 12 4.56 15.19 -10.79
N ASP A 13 4.60 14.93 -12.09
CA ASP A 13 4.09 15.82 -13.13
C ASP A 13 3.03 15.06 -13.90
N TYR A 14 1.83 15.63 -14.02
CA TYR A 14 0.74 15.01 -14.74
C TYR A 14 -0.11 16.04 -15.48
N THR A 15 -0.86 15.55 -16.47
CA THR A 15 -1.86 16.30 -17.23
C THR A 15 -2.97 15.34 -17.65
N THR A 16 -4.14 15.87 -17.95
CA THR A 16 -5.28 15.14 -18.46
C THR A 16 -5.72 15.72 -19.80
N VAL A 17 -6.51 14.97 -20.56
CA VAL A 17 -7.13 15.47 -21.80
C VAL A 17 -8.01 16.71 -21.58
N HIS A 18 -8.45 16.94 -20.35
CA HIS A 18 -9.26 18.10 -19.96
C HIS A 18 -8.43 19.32 -19.57
N ASP A 19 -7.13 19.18 -19.33
CA ASP A 19 -6.26 20.27 -18.90
C ASP A 19 -5.81 21.18 -20.06
N ASN A 20 -6.21 20.89 -21.31
CA ASN A 20 -5.88 21.67 -22.50
C ASN A 20 -4.36 21.97 -22.62
N GLY A 21 -3.53 20.98 -22.32
CA GLY A 21 -2.07 21.09 -22.34
C GLY A 21 -1.44 21.72 -21.10
N HIS A 22 -2.23 22.07 -20.08
CA HIS A 22 -1.71 22.54 -18.80
C HIS A 22 -1.15 21.37 -17.97
N TRP A 23 -0.02 21.60 -17.31
CA TRP A 23 0.65 20.61 -16.48
C TRP A 23 0.45 20.92 -15.00
N HIS A 24 0.12 19.87 -14.24
CA HIS A 24 0.09 19.90 -12.79
C HIS A 24 1.40 19.34 -12.26
N GLN A 25 2.06 20.12 -11.40
CA GLN A 25 3.42 19.80 -10.92
C GLN A 25 3.48 19.91 -9.39
N PRO A 26 2.72 19.10 -8.64
CA PRO A 26 2.84 19.10 -7.19
C PRO A 26 4.27 18.78 -6.73
N ARG A 27 4.72 19.49 -5.70
CA ARG A 27 6.05 19.32 -5.09
C ARG A 27 5.88 19.24 -3.59
N TRP A 28 6.59 18.29 -3.00
CA TRP A 28 6.52 17.97 -1.58
C TRP A 28 7.92 18.04 -0.99
N PRO A 29 8.09 18.58 0.23
CA PRO A 29 9.35 18.49 0.94
C PRO A 29 9.61 17.08 1.50
N GLU A 30 8.60 16.23 1.63
CA GLU A 30 8.67 14.88 2.21
C GLU A 30 9.49 13.91 1.35
N VAL A 31 10.10 12.94 2.02
CA VAL A 31 10.95 11.92 1.39
C VAL A 31 10.50 10.51 1.72
N TRP A 32 10.98 9.53 0.94
CA TRP A 32 10.65 8.12 1.15
C TRP A 32 11.01 7.64 2.57
N PHE A 33 12.23 7.87 3.03
CA PHE A 33 12.64 7.59 4.40
C PHE A 33 13.24 8.85 5.03
N PRO A 34 12.83 9.24 6.25
CA PRO A 34 11.96 8.51 7.17
C PRO A 34 10.45 8.78 7.00
N ASP A 35 10.05 9.80 6.22
CA ASP A 35 8.70 10.37 6.33
C ASP A 35 7.58 9.36 5.97
N ALA A 36 7.79 8.48 4.98
CA ALA A 36 6.77 7.49 4.60
C ALA A 36 6.55 6.36 5.62
N PHE A 37 7.45 6.22 6.61
CA PHE A 37 7.38 5.14 7.62
C PHE A 37 7.13 5.66 9.03
N ALA A 38 7.20 6.98 9.25
CA ALA A 38 7.07 7.56 10.58
C ALA A 38 5.77 7.12 11.28
N GLY A 39 4.65 7.14 10.56
CA GLY A 39 3.33 6.74 11.11
C GLY A 39 3.26 5.26 11.50
N SER A 40 3.66 4.35 10.60
CA SER A 40 3.58 2.91 10.87
C SER A 40 4.55 2.47 11.97
N MET A 41 5.76 3.04 12.00
CA MET A 41 6.71 2.82 13.09
C MET A 41 6.17 3.36 14.42
N ALA A 42 5.61 4.57 14.45
CA ALA A 42 5.03 5.13 15.66
C ALA A 42 3.87 4.27 16.19
N GLN A 43 2.97 3.82 15.31
CA GLN A 43 1.85 2.94 15.67
C GLN A 43 2.34 1.63 16.31
N LEU A 44 3.37 1.00 15.72
CA LEU A 44 3.98 -0.20 16.28
C LEU A 44 4.56 0.05 17.69
N LEU A 45 5.28 1.16 17.88
CA LEU A 45 5.87 1.50 19.17
C LEU A 45 4.80 1.73 20.25
N VAL A 46 3.70 2.42 19.92
CA VAL A 46 2.56 2.59 20.85
C VAL A 46 1.92 1.25 21.21
N ALA A 47 1.73 0.35 20.24
CA ALA A 47 1.17 -0.97 20.51
C ALA A 47 2.04 -1.80 21.47
N LEU A 48 3.38 -1.67 21.35
CA LEU A 48 4.32 -2.29 22.29
C LEU A 48 4.23 -1.69 23.69
N GLU A 49 4.15 -0.36 23.80
CA GLU A 49 4.02 0.34 25.09
C GLU A 49 2.73 -0.05 25.83
N GLU A 50 1.62 -0.13 25.11
CA GLU A 50 0.30 -0.48 25.64
C GLU A 50 0.07 -2.00 25.78
N ASN A 51 1.04 -2.82 25.39
CA ASN A 51 0.92 -4.28 25.31
C ASN A 51 -0.38 -4.73 24.60
N SER A 52 -0.65 -4.11 23.45
CA SER A 52 -1.85 -4.33 22.64
C SER A 52 -1.48 -4.81 21.22
N PRO A 53 -2.40 -5.47 20.49
CA PRO A 53 -2.14 -5.84 19.10
C PRO A 53 -1.92 -4.60 18.22
N PRO A 54 -0.91 -4.57 17.34
CA PRO A 54 -0.75 -3.51 16.34
C PRO A 54 -1.92 -3.48 15.37
N GLU A 55 -2.28 -2.29 14.88
CA GLU A 55 -3.32 -2.10 13.87
C GLU A 55 -2.99 -2.85 12.58
N MET A 56 -1.73 -2.80 12.14
CA MET A 56 -1.21 -3.57 11.00
C MET A 56 -0.63 -4.91 11.47
N SER A 57 -1.44 -5.73 12.15
CA SER A 57 -1.02 -7.05 12.62
C SER A 57 -0.79 -8.03 11.46
N GLY A 58 0.05 -9.04 11.69
CA GLY A 58 0.26 -10.11 10.72
C GLY A 58 -1.01 -10.93 10.43
N GLU A 59 -1.89 -11.08 11.43
CA GLU A 59 -3.17 -11.76 11.29
C GLU A 59 -4.12 -11.00 10.36
N ASP A 60 -4.26 -9.68 10.55
CA ASP A 60 -5.08 -8.86 9.66
C ASP A 60 -4.52 -8.85 8.22
N ASN A 61 -3.19 -8.84 8.08
CA ASN A 61 -2.53 -8.88 6.77
C ASN A 61 -2.85 -10.15 5.95
N LEU A 62 -3.31 -11.24 6.57
CA LEU A 62 -3.78 -12.43 5.85
C LEU A 62 -5.00 -12.14 4.97
N ARG A 63 -5.83 -11.15 5.33
CA ARG A 63 -6.97 -10.71 4.52
C ARG A 63 -6.52 -10.05 3.22
N THR A 64 -5.41 -9.30 3.27
CA THR A 64 -4.76 -8.75 2.06
C THR A 64 -4.29 -9.87 1.15
N MET A 65 -3.68 -10.93 1.71
CA MET A 65 -3.25 -12.09 0.93
C MET A 65 -4.44 -12.84 0.30
N ALA A 66 -5.54 -13.01 1.03
CA ALA A 66 -6.76 -13.59 0.47
C ALA A 66 -7.31 -12.78 -0.72
N LEU A 67 -7.22 -11.45 -0.67
CA LEU A 67 -7.58 -10.60 -1.81
C LEU A 67 -6.64 -10.81 -3.01
N VAL A 68 -5.34 -10.93 -2.77
CA VAL A 68 -4.36 -11.23 -3.84
C VAL A 68 -4.68 -12.57 -4.51
N ASP A 69 -4.96 -13.61 -3.72
CA ASP A 69 -5.36 -14.93 -4.23
C ASP A 69 -6.66 -14.86 -5.02
N ALA A 70 -7.67 -14.11 -4.54
CA ALA A 70 -8.92 -13.87 -5.25
C ALA A 70 -8.69 -13.21 -6.62
N CYS A 71 -7.77 -12.23 -6.71
CA CYS A 71 -7.42 -11.58 -7.96
C CYS A 71 -6.78 -12.56 -8.96
N TYR A 72 -5.88 -13.44 -8.51
CA TYR A 72 -5.29 -14.46 -9.37
C TYR A 72 -6.33 -15.49 -9.85
N LEU A 73 -7.20 -15.95 -8.97
CA LEU A 73 -8.31 -16.84 -9.32
C LEU A 73 -9.26 -16.18 -10.34
N SER A 74 -9.61 -14.92 -10.12
CA SER A 74 -10.47 -14.13 -11.00
C SER A 74 -9.86 -13.97 -12.40
N ALA A 75 -8.58 -13.65 -12.48
CA ALA A 75 -7.86 -13.51 -13.74
C ALA A 75 -7.80 -14.84 -14.52
N ARG A 76 -7.61 -15.96 -13.83
CA ARG A 76 -7.57 -17.30 -14.42
C ARG A 76 -8.95 -17.76 -14.92
N ASP A 77 -9.98 -17.55 -14.12
CA ASP A 77 -11.32 -18.09 -14.36
C ASP A 77 -12.22 -17.10 -15.13
N HIS A 78 -11.73 -15.89 -15.42
CA HIS A 78 -12.45 -14.81 -16.10
C HIS A 78 -13.80 -14.47 -15.46
N ARG A 79 -13.85 -14.45 -14.12
CA ARG A 79 -15.05 -14.12 -13.35
C ARG A 79 -14.70 -13.45 -12.03
N ALA A 80 -15.67 -12.73 -11.45
CA ALA A 80 -15.54 -12.26 -10.09
C ALA A 80 -15.43 -13.44 -9.10
N VAL A 81 -14.54 -13.29 -8.11
CA VAL A 81 -14.27 -14.24 -7.02
C VAL A 81 -14.45 -13.47 -5.72
N SER A 82 -15.23 -14.03 -4.78
CA SER A 82 -15.39 -13.42 -3.46
C SER A 82 -14.21 -13.74 -2.54
N LEU A 83 -14.01 -12.93 -1.50
CA LEU A 83 -12.96 -13.22 -0.51
C LEU A 83 -13.23 -14.54 0.23
N ASP A 84 -14.49 -14.84 0.55
CA ASP A 84 -14.87 -16.11 1.17
C ASP A 84 -14.47 -17.30 0.29
N GLU A 85 -14.70 -17.20 -1.02
CA GLU A 85 -14.26 -18.24 -1.96
C GLU A 85 -12.74 -18.41 -1.93
N ALA A 86 -11.98 -17.30 -1.99
CA ALA A 86 -10.52 -17.35 -1.98
C ALA A 86 -9.95 -17.96 -0.69
N VAL A 87 -10.52 -17.64 0.48
CA VAL A 87 -10.07 -18.19 1.78
C VAL A 87 -10.32 -19.70 1.89
N HIS A 88 -11.37 -20.22 1.25
CA HIS A 88 -11.74 -21.63 1.32
C HIS A 88 -11.21 -22.47 0.14
N THR A 89 -10.57 -21.83 -0.84
CA THR A 89 -9.91 -22.49 -1.95
C THR A 89 -8.47 -22.82 -1.55
N LYS A 90 -7.97 -23.98 -1.97
CA LYS A 90 -6.58 -24.37 -1.67
C LYS A 90 -5.63 -23.29 -2.22
N PRO A 91 -4.63 -22.81 -1.45
CA PRO A 91 -3.70 -21.80 -1.92
C PRO A 91 -2.97 -22.29 -3.17
N LEU A 92 -2.71 -21.34 -4.09
CA LEU A 92 -2.01 -21.57 -5.36
C LEU A 92 -0.56 -22.03 -5.15
#